data_AF-A0A8D2JPP9-F1
#
_entry.id   AF-A0A8D2JPP9-F1
#
_cell.length_a   1.000
_cell.length_b   1.000
_cell.length_c   1.000
_cell.angle_alpha   90.00
_cell.angle_beta   90.00
_cell.angle_gamma   90.00
#
_symmetry.space_group_name_H-M   'P 1'
#
loop_
_entity.id
_entity.type
_entity.pdbx_description
1 polymer ?
#
loop_
_entity_poly.entity_id
_entity_poly.type
_entity_poly.pdbx_seq_one_letter_code
_entity_poly.pdbx_strand_id
1 'polypeptide(L)'
;MAIKQTISRSTRAELQFPVSRVDRFLRQAHYGQRLSSSTPVFLAGVLEYLTAKILDLAGQEAHSNRRMRITPEHVEKVLEKNGQLCRLFEENAKSPDAEKPNKSKK
;
A
#
# COMPACT_ATOMS: atom_id res chain seq x y z
N MET A 1 26.65 -10.23 -31.91
CA MET A 1 26.08 -10.63 -30.60
C MET A 1 24.78 -9.86 -30.41
N ALA A 2 23.64 -10.53 -30.22
CA ALA A 2 22.38 -9.84 -29.93
C ALA A 2 22.38 -9.38 -28.47
N ILE A 3 22.18 -8.09 -28.23
CA ILE A 3 22.06 -7.52 -26.87
C ILE A 3 20.72 -7.97 -26.30
N LYS A 4 20.72 -8.92 -25.36
CA LYS A 4 19.52 -9.35 -24.66
C LYS A 4 19.12 -8.29 -23.65
N GLN A 5 18.08 -7.52 -23.96
CA GLN A 5 17.53 -6.51 -23.06
C GLN A 5 16.98 -7.16 -21.78
N THR A 6 17.41 -6.68 -20.61
CA THR A 6 16.92 -7.16 -19.32
C THR A 6 15.58 -6.50 -18.99
N ILE A 7 14.48 -7.20 -19.28
CA ILE A 7 13.14 -6.76 -18.89
C ILE A 7 12.94 -6.95 -17.38
N SER A 8 12.49 -5.89 -16.70
CA SER A 8 12.22 -5.93 -15.26
C SER A 8 11.05 -6.86 -14.91
N ARG A 9 11.02 -7.39 -13.68
CA ARG A 9 9.91 -8.23 -13.20
C ARG A 9 8.57 -7.47 -13.16
N SER A 10 8.59 -6.18 -12.85
CA SER A 10 7.41 -5.31 -12.89
C SER A 10 6.87 -5.16 -14.30
N THR A 11 7.74 -4.86 -15.27
CA THR A 11 7.38 -4.74 -16.68
C THR A 11 6.80 -6.05 -17.23
N ARG A 12 7.37 -7.21 -16.85
CA ARG A 12 6.82 -8.52 -17.25
C ARG A 12 5.46 -8.84 -16.63
N ALA A 13 5.17 -8.28 -15.46
CA ALA A 13 3.91 -8.47 -14.76
C ALA A 13 2.89 -7.37 -15.08
N GLU A 14 3.24 -6.40 -15.93
CA GLU A 14 2.40 -5.24 -16.27
C GLU A 14 1.99 -4.40 -15.04
N LEU A 15 2.88 -4.33 -14.05
CA LEU A 15 2.67 -3.56 -12.81
C LEU A 15 3.55 -2.31 -12.78
N GLN A 16 2.99 -1.20 -12.32
CA GLN A 16 3.74 0.01 -11.96
C GLN A 16 4.52 -0.18 -10.64
N PHE A 17 3.97 -0.96 -9.71
CA PHE A 17 4.59 -1.22 -8.43
C PHE A 17 5.85 -2.10 -8.57
N PRO A 18 6.90 -1.86 -7.75
CA PRO A 18 8.18 -2.54 -7.91
C PRO A 18 8.18 -3.96 -7.32
N VAL A 19 7.92 -4.97 -8.16
CA VAL A 19 7.85 -6.41 -7.77
C VAL A 19 9.13 -6.86 -7.05
N SER A 20 10.30 -6.50 -7.57
CA SER A 20 11.58 -6.90 -6.96
C SER A 20 11.80 -6.27 -5.58
N ARG A 21 11.24 -5.07 -5.33
CA ARG A 21 11.33 -4.40 -4.03
C ARG A 21 10.41 -5.08 -3.01
N VAL A 22 9.21 -5.46 -3.44
CA VAL A 22 8.27 -6.23 -2.61
C VAL A 22 8.88 -7.58 -2.22
N ASP A 23 9.49 -8.31 -3.16
CA ASP A 23 10.20 -9.58 -2.88
C ASP A 23 11.30 -9.40 -1.83
N ARG A 24 12.11 -8.33 -1.96
CA ARG A 24 13.15 -8.00 -0.98
C ARG A 24 12.57 -7.78 0.42
N PHE A 25 11.49 -7.00 0.54
CA PHE A 25 10.85 -6.74 1.83
C PHE A 25 10.26 -8.00 2.44
N LEU A 26 9.63 -8.86 1.63
CA LEU A 26 9.08 -10.12 2.12
C LEU A 26 10.16 -11.06 2.68
N ARG A 27 11.34 -11.10 2.05
CA ARG A 27 12.48 -11.90 2.53
C ARG A 27 13.13 -11.32 3.78
N GLN A 28 13.26 -9.99 3.84
CA GLN A 28 13.84 -9.31 5.00
C GLN A 28 12.97 -9.43 6.24
N ALA A 29 11.64 -9.45 6.08
CA ALA A 29 10.70 -9.63 7.16
C ALA A 29 10.52 -11.10 7.60
N HIS A 30 11.20 -12.05 6.96
CA HIS A 30 11.16 -13.48 7.30
C HIS A 30 9.74 -14.09 7.37
N TYR A 31 8.80 -13.62 6.53
CA TYR A 31 7.42 -14.16 6.48
C TYR A 31 7.33 -15.64 6.10
N GLY A 32 8.40 -16.22 5.57
CA GLY A 32 8.51 -17.65 5.32
C GLY A 32 9.94 -18.03 4.92
N GLN A 33 10.32 -19.29 5.17
CA GLN A 33 11.63 -19.81 4.80
C GLN A 33 11.83 -19.84 3.27
N ARG A 34 10.74 -20.06 2.52
CA ARG A 34 10.71 -20.02 1.05
C ARG A 34 9.48 -19.27 0.59
N LEU A 35 9.65 -18.43 -0.42
CA LEU A 35 8.56 -17.67 -1.06
C LEU A 35 8.45 -18.10 -2.52
N SER A 36 7.21 -18.29 -2.99
CA SER A 36 6.94 -18.55 -4.41
C SER A 36 7.33 -17.34 -5.26
N SER A 37 7.71 -17.60 -6.52
CA SER A 37 8.02 -16.54 -7.49
C SER A 37 6.82 -15.63 -7.79
N SER A 38 5.60 -16.16 -7.62
CA SER A 38 4.33 -15.43 -7.79
C SER A 38 3.94 -14.56 -6.60
N THR A 39 4.40 -14.87 -5.39
CA THR A 39 4.03 -14.13 -4.16
C THR A 39 4.29 -12.62 -4.25
N PRO A 40 5.49 -12.14 -4.63
CA PRO A 40 5.73 -10.70 -4.74
C PRO A 40 4.96 -10.03 -5.88
N VAL A 41 4.62 -10.78 -6.94
CA VAL A 41 3.81 -10.26 -8.05
C VAL A 41 2.37 -10.04 -7.58
N PHE A 42 1.80 -11.04 -6.90
CA PHE A 42 0.45 -10.96 -6.35
C PHE A 42 0.32 -9.81 -5.35
N LEU A 43 1.24 -9.71 -4.39
CA LEU A 43 1.20 -8.63 -3.40
C LEU A 43 1.40 -7.26 -4.04
N ALA A 44 2.32 -7.11 -5.00
CA ALA A 44 2.49 -5.85 -5.72
C ALA A 44 1.21 -5.44 -6.46
N GLY A 45 0.51 -6.39 -7.10
CA GLY A 45 -0.76 -6.13 -7.78
C GLY A 45 -1.88 -5.70 -6.83
N VAL A 46 -1.99 -6.35 -5.66
CA VAL A 46 -2.97 -5.95 -4.63
C VAL A 46 -2.69 -4.53 -4.12
N LEU A 47 -1.42 -4.22 -3.81
CA LEU A 47 -1.03 -2.90 -3.35
C LEU A 47 -1.28 -1.82 -4.42
N GLU A 48 -1.00 -2.12 -5.68
CA GLU A 48 -1.26 -1.22 -6.81
C GLU A 48 -2.76 -0.97 -6.99
N TYR A 49 -3.57 -2.02 -6.95
CA TYR A 49 -5.03 -1.90 -7.04
C TYR A 49 -5.61 -1.03 -5.92
N LEU A 50 -5.23 -1.29 -4.67
CA LEU A 50 -5.70 -0.52 -3.52
C LEU A 50 -5.28 0.95 -3.64
N THR A 51 -4.02 1.20 -4.00
CA THR A 51 -3.50 2.56 -4.18
C THR A 51 -4.24 3.28 -5.30
N ALA A 52 -4.40 2.64 -6.46
CA ALA A 52 -5.12 3.20 -7.59
C ALA A 52 -6.57 3.53 -7.21
N LYS A 53 -7.24 2.66 -6.46
CA LYS A 53 -8.63 2.90 -6.08
C LYS A 53 -8.78 4.06 -5.09
N ILE A 54 -7.88 4.16 -4.12
CA ILE A 54 -7.86 5.29 -3.18
C ILE A 54 -7.58 6.60 -3.92
N LEU A 55 -6.63 6.61 -4.86
CA LEU A 55 -6.29 7.80 -5.64
C LEU A 55 -7.40 8.23 -6.62
N ASP A 56 -8.11 7.28 -7.23
CA ASP A 56 -9.29 7.54 -8.07
C ASP A 56 -10.37 8.28 -7.27
N LEU A 57 -10.75 7.72 -6.11
CA LEU A 57 -11.76 8.33 -5.23
C LEU A 57 -11.28 9.68 -4.67
N ALA A 58 -10.02 9.79 -4.25
CA ALA A 58 -9.47 11.03 -3.72
C ALA A 58 -9.33 12.11 -4.80
N GLY A 59 -9.09 11.71 -6.05
CA GLY A 59 -9.12 12.60 -7.22
C GLY A 59 -10.51 13.14 -7.49
N GLN A 60 -11.54 12.28 -7.43
CA GLN A 60 -12.94 12.70 -7.55
C GLN A 60 -13.35 13.66 -6.42
N GLU A 61 -12.93 13.39 -5.18
CA GLU A 61 -13.17 14.26 -4.03
C GLU A 61 -12.45 15.62 -4.19
N ALA A 62 -11.19 15.61 -4.65
CA ALA A 62 -10.44 16.83 -4.94
C ALA A 62 -11.13 17.68 -6.02
N HIS A 63 -11.54 17.03 -7.11
CA HIS A 63 -12.22 17.69 -8.22
C HIS A 63 -13.57 18.29 -7.77
N SER A 64 -14.34 17.55 -6.97
CA SER A 64 -15.60 18.02 -6.38
C SER A 64 -15.40 19.25 -5.50
N ASN A 65 -14.27 19.31 -4.79
CA ASN A 65 -13.85 20.46 -3.97
C ASN A 65 -13.15 21.57 -4.78
N ARG A 66 -13.18 21.51 -6.12
CA ARG A 66 -12.55 22.46 -7.06
C ARG A 66 -11.04 22.64 -6.84
N ARG A 67 -10.37 21.59 -6.36
CA ARG A 67 -8.92 21.55 -6.15
C ARG A 67 -8.25 20.65 -7.19
N MET A 68 -7.13 21.11 -7.74
CA MET A 68 -6.33 20.33 -8.70
C MET A 68 -5.38 19.32 -8.04
N ARG A 69 -5.07 19.52 -6.76
CA ARG A 69 -4.15 18.68 -6.00
C ARG A 69 -4.91 17.85 -4.97
N ILE A 70 -4.60 16.56 -4.91
CA ILE A 70 -5.05 15.68 -3.83
C ILE A 70 -4.34 16.09 -2.54
N THR A 71 -5.10 16.36 -1.48
CA THR A 71 -4.62 16.65 -0.13
C THR A 71 -5.01 15.52 0.83
N PRO A 72 -4.37 15.41 2.02
CA PRO A 72 -4.76 14.41 3.02
C PRO A 72 -6.26 14.45 3.38
N GLU A 73 -6.86 15.64 3.43
CA GLU A 73 -8.29 15.85 3.67
C GLU A 73 -9.18 15.07 2.68
N HIS A 74 -8.81 15.02 1.40
CA HIS A 74 -9.59 14.28 0.40
C HIS A 74 -9.49 12.77 0.62
N VAL A 75 -8.33 12.28 1.07
CA VAL A 75 -8.12 10.86 1.38
C VAL A 75 -8.93 10.48 2.61
N GLU A 76 -8.90 11.30 3.67
CA GLU A 76 -9.67 11.09 4.89
C GLU A 76 -11.17 11.01 4.61
N LYS A 77 -11.72 11.96 3.83
CA LYS A 77 -13.12 11.93 3.38
C LYS A 77 -13.48 10.66 2.60
N VAL A 78 -12.57 10.15 1.77
CA VAL A 78 -12.77 8.90 1.03
C VAL A 78 -12.81 7.69 1.97
N LEU A 79 -11.97 7.67 2.99
CA LEU A 79 -11.97 6.61 4.01
C LEU A 79 -13.27 6.62 4.81
N GLU A 80 -13.74 7.80 5.24
CA GLU A 80 -15.01 7.95 5.98
C GLU A 80 -16.22 7.53 5.14
N LYS A 81 -16.27 7.92 3.87
CA LYS A 81 -17.40 7.62 2.97
C LYS A 81 -17.44 6.17 2.53
N ASN A 82 -16.31 5.46 2.51
CA ASN A 82 -16.22 4.10 2.00
C ASN A 82 -16.10 3.10 3.16
N GLY A 83 -17.20 2.43 3.51
CA GLY A 83 -17.23 1.46 4.61
C GLY A 83 -16.28 0.26 4.45
N GLN A 84 -15.87 -0.11 3.23
CA GLN A 84 -14.88 -1.18 3.03
C GLN A 84 -13.46 -0.69 3.33
N LEU A 85 -13.11 0.51 2.84
CA LEU A 85 -11.82 1.12 3.11
C LEU A 85 -11.72 1.52 4.59
N CYS A 86 -12.78 2.08 5.16
CA CYS A 86 -12.83 2.41 6.59
C CYS A 86 -12.49 1.17 7.43
N ARG A 87 -13.19 0.05 7.22
CA ARG A 87 -12.89 -1.22 7.93
C ARG A 87 -11.46 -1.73 7.70
N LEU A 88 -10.93 -1.61 6.48
CA LEU A 88 -9.58 -2.03 6.15
C LEU A 88 -8.51 -1.24 6.95
N PHE A 89 -8.78 0.03 7.26
CA PHE A 89 -7.83 0.92 7.94
C PHE A 89 -8.15 1.17 9.43
N GLU A 90 -9.37 0.89 9.90
CA GLU A 90 -9.81 1.05 11.30
C GLU A 90 -9.06 0.14 12.28
N GLU A 91 -8.70 -1.08 11.87
CA GLU A 91 -8.14 -2.10 12.78
C GLU A 91 -6.66 -1.83 13.17
N ASN A 92 -5.97 -0.91 12.47
CA ASN A 92 -4.56 -0.60 12.69
C ASN A 92 -4.28 0.58 13.63
N ALA A 93 -5.31 1.30 14.12
CA ALA A 93 -5.11 2.38 15.09
C ALA A 93 -4.82 1.88 16.52
N LYS A 94 -4.95 0.56 16.77
CA LYS A 94 -4.64 -0.09 18.05
C LYS A 94 -3.54 -1.14 17.86
N SER A 95 -2.35 -0.71 17.43
CA SER A 95 -1.15 -1.50 17.70
C SER A 95 -1.01 -1.69 19.23
N PRO A 96 -0.75 -2.92 19.73
CA PRO A 96 -0.56 -3.19 21.16
C PRO A 96 0.70 -2.56 21.78
N ASP A 97 1.55 -1.89 20.99
CA ASP A 97 2.89 -1.49 21.43
C ASP A 97 3.00 -0.02 21.88
N ALA A 98 1.88 0.68 22.08
CA ALA A 98 1.87 1.98 22.76
C ALA A 98 1.81 1.77 24.28
N GLU A 99 2.90 1.32 24.87
CA GLU A 99 3.11 1.36 26.32
C GLU A 99 3.02 2.83 26.78
N LYS A 100 1.92 3.20 27.45
CA LYS A 100 1.80 4.53 28.09
C LYS A 100 2.82 4.58 29.24
N PRO A 101 3.63 5.66 29.37
CA PRO A 101 4.55 5.77 30.47
C PRO A 101 3.78 5.83 31.80
N ASN A 102 4.02 4.83 32.64
CA ASN A 102 3.38 4.66 33.94
C ASN A 102 3.82 5.80 34.89
N LYS A 103 2.95 6.80 35.07
CA LYS A 103 3.13 7.82 36.11
C LYS A 103 2.52 7.34 37.43
N SER A 104 3.27 6.54 38.18
CA SER A 104 2.99 6.32 39.60
C SER A 104 4.17 5.66 40.30
N LYS A 105 5.12 6.49 40.74
CA LYS A 105 5.81 6.29 42.02
C LYS A 105 5.70 7.58 42.80
N LYS A 106 4.78 7.59 43.76
CA LYS A 106 4.88 8.37 44.98
C LYS A 106 4.63 7.40 46.13
#